data_AF-A0A662G9G0-F1
#
_entry.id   AF-A0A662G9G0-F1
#
_cell.length_a   1.000
_cell.length_b   1.000
_cell.length_c   1.000
_cell.angle_alpha   90.00
_cell.angle_beta   90.00
_cell.angle_gamma   90.00
#
_symmetry.space_group_name_H-M   'P 1'
#
loop_
_entity.id
_entity.type
_entity.pdbx_description
1 polymer ?
#
loop_
_entity_poly.entity_id
_entity_poly.type
_entity_poly.pdbx_seq_one_letter_code
_entity_poly.pdbx_strand_id
1 'polypeptide(L)'
;MGGEGDANPIIKMLGWRVRRLTLDEVQKVLAALASIEDETFTLTDLIDMLPQEIKRDRNKRRSVGNLLQYLAKLGYLSKPSERKWIKNYPTLSHYLTQQLLDLSSLERTPPHSVHEEEKIVSHREKPRKSGRTFSR
;
A
#
# COMPACT_ATOMS: atom_id res chain seq x y z
N MET A 1 12.92 -29.30 -11.18
CA MET A 1 12.17 -29.22 -9.90
C MET A 1 12.66 -27.99 -9.16
N GLY A 2 11.99 -26.85 -9.32
CA GLY A 2 12.28 -25.62 -8.56
C GLY A 2 11.45 -25.64 -7.28
N GLY A 3 12.12 -25.72 -6.13
CA GLY A 3 11.47 -25.86 -4.83
C GLY A 3 10.66 -24.62 -4.43
N GLU A 4 9.68 -24.83 -3.57
CA GLU A 4 8.78 -23.81 -3.00
C GLU A 4 9.50 -22.62 -2.35
N GLY A 5 10.82 -22.68 -2.13
CA GLY A 5 11.66 -21.60 -1.62
C GLY A 5 11.89 -20.44 -2.59
N ASP A 6 11.87 -20.65 -3.91
CA ASP A 6 12.37 -19.67 -4.90
C ASP A 6 11.29 -18.80 -5.55
N ALA A 7 10.02 -19.05 -5.23
CA ALA A 7 8.94 -18.25 -5.79
C ALA A 7 8.89 -16.85 -5.17
N ASN A 8 8.78 -15.83 -6.03
CA ASN A 8 8.76 -14.41 -5.67
C ASN A 8 7.77 -14.13 -4.52
N PRO A 9 8.22 -13.51 -3.41
CA PRO A 9 7.38 -13.28 -2.23
C PRO A 9 6.10 -12.50 -2.51
N ILE A 10 6.13 -11.53 -3.43
CA ILE A 10 4.94 -10.76 -3.81
C ILE A 10 3.92 -11.68 -4.48
N ILE A 11 4.37 -12.57 -5.36
CA ILE A 11 3.50 -13.55 -6.03
C ILE A 11 2.91 -14.52 -5.01
N LYS A 12 3.70 -14.98 -4.04
CA LYS A 12 3.20 -15.81 -2.92
C LYS A 12 2.12 -15.10 -2.12
N MET A 13 2.38 -13.85 -1.72
CA MET A 13 1.43 -13.04 -0.95
C MET A 13 0.11 -12.79 -1.71
N LEU A 14 0.20 -12.51 -3.01
CA LEU A 14 -0.99 -12.37 -3.87
C LEU A 14 -1.72 -13.70 -4.04
N GLY A 15 -0.97 -14.80 -4.20
CA GLY A 15 -1.49 -16.17 -4.24
C GLY A 15 -2.32 -16.54 -3.01
N TRP A 16 -1.90 -16.13 -1.80
CA TRP A 16 -2.69 -16.37 -0.59
C TRP A 16 -4.09 -15.74 -0.62
N ARG A 17 -4.29 -14.68 -1.41
CA ARG A 17 -5.58 -13.99 -1.54
C ARG A 17 -6.50 -14.66 -2.56
N VAL A 18 -6.00 -15.61 -3.36
CA VAL A 18 -6.75 -16.28 -4.43
C VAL A 18 -6.71 -17.80 -4.29
N ARG A 19 -7.86 -18.43 -4.03
CA ARG A 19 -7.92 -19.87 -3.70
C ARG A 19 -7.72 -20.84 -4.87
N ARG A 20 -7.90 -20.39 -6.12
CA ARG A 20 -7.97 -21.28 -7.30
C ARG A 20 -6.94 -20.96 -8.38
N LEU A 21 -6.05 -20.01 -8.13
CA LEU A 21 -4.95 -19.68 -9.05
C LEU A 21 -3.66 -20.22 -8.46
N THR A 22 -2.85 -20.88 -9.29
CA THR A 22 -1.47 -21.22 -8.94
C THR A 22 -0.60 -19.96 -8.96
N LEU A 23 0.61 -20.03 -8.39
CA LEU A 23 1.54 -18.88 -8.41
C LEU A 23 1.92 -18.47 -9.85
N ASP A 24 2.10 -19.45 -10.75
CA ASP A 24 2.34 -19.20 -12.17
C ASP A 24 1.15 -18.51 -12.84
N GLU A 25 -0.08 -18.91 -12.51
CA GLU A 25 -1.29 -18.26 -13.03
C GLU A 25 -1.43 -16.82 -12.50
N VAL A 26 -1.08 -16.57 -11.23
CA VAL A 26 -1.03 -15.20 -10.69
C VAL A 26 -0.01 -14.36 -11.45
N GLN A 27 1.18 -14.90 -11.72
CA GLN A 27 2.20 -14.20 -12.51
C GLN A 27 1.69 -13.87 -13.92
N LYS A 28 1.01 -14.80 -14.59
CA LYS A 28 0.42 -14.57 -15.91
C LYS A 28 -0.67 -13.50 -15.89
N VAL A 29 -1.48 -13.44 -14.83
CA VAL A 29 -2.47 -12.36 -14.64
C VAL A 29 -1.80 -11.00 -14.50
N LEU A 30 -0.72 -10.92 -13.71
CA LEU A 30 0.03 -9.66 -13.55
C LEU A 30 0.74 -9.24 -14.84
N ALA A 31 1.29 -10.20 -15.58
CA ALA A 31 1.89 -9.94 -16.89
C ALA A 31 0.84 -9.41 -17.87
N ALA A 32 -0.33 -10.04 -17.95
CA ALA A 32 -1.43 -9.56 -18.78
C ALA A 32 -1.87 -8.14 -18.38
N LEU A 33 -2.00 -7.85 -17.07
CA LEU A 33 -2.31 -6.49 -16.58
C LEU A 33 -1.26 -5.45 -16.98
N ALA A 34 0.02 -5.82 -16.97
CA ALA A 34 1.10 -4.93 -17.38
C ALA A 34 1.05 -4.64 -18.89
N SER A 35 0.61 -5.61 -19.69
CA SER A 35 0.46 -5.49 -21.15
C SER A 35 -0.77 -4.72 -21.61
N ILE A 36 -1.74 -4.43 -20.73
CA ILE A 36 -2.86 -3.54 -21.08
C ILE A 36 -2.33 -2.11 -21.20
N GLU A 37 -2.38 -1.57 -22.41
CA GLU A 37 -2.00 -0.18 -22.73
C GLU A 37 -3.03 0.82 -22.23
N ASP A 38 -4.32 0.51 -22.40
CA ASP A 38 -5.41 1.35 -21.92
C ASP A 38 -5.44 1.41 -20.38
N GLU A 39 -5.59 2.60 -19.83
CA GLU A 39 -5.74 2.75 -18.38
C GLU A 39 -7.02 2.12 -17.86
N THR A 40 -8.09 2.09 -18.68
CA THR A 40 -9.39 1.52 -18.30
C THR A 40 -9.63 0.20 -19.01
N PHE A 41 -10.00 -0.84 -18.25
CA PHE A 41 -10.26 -2.17 -18.79
C PHE A 41 -11.38 -2.90 -18.04
N THR A 42 -11.91 -3.96 -18.64
CA THR A 42 -12.88 -4.87 -18.03
C THR A 42 -12.23 -6.21 -17.68
N LEU A 43 -12.93 -7.02 -16.86
CA LEU A 43 -12.48 -8.37 -16.55
C LEU A 43 -12.42 -9.23 -17.82
N THR A 44 -13.34 -9.01 -18.76
CA THR A 44 -13.36 -9.73 -20.03
C THR A 44 -12.10 -9.43 -20.82
N ASP A 45 -11.72 -8.16 -20.96
CA ASP A 45 -10.51 -7.75 -21.69
C ASP A 45 -9.26 -8.43 -21.13
N LEU A 46 -9.14 -8.47 -19.79
CA LEU A 46 -8.04 -9.17 -19.13
C LEU A 46 -8.10 -10.68 -19.34
N ILE A 47 -9.27 -11.31 -19.16
CA ILE A 47 -9.42 -12.76 -19.36
C ILE A 47 -9.07 -13.15 -20.79
N ASP A 48 -9.39 -12.31 -21.77
CA ASP A 48 -9.10 -12.54 -23.19
C ASP A 48 -7.60 -12.53 -23.52
N MET A 49 -6.76 -12.01 -22.64
CA MET A 49 -5.29 -12.09 -22.74
C MET A 49 -4.69 -13.34 -22.07
N LEU A 50 -5.49 -14.09 -21.29
CA LEU A 50 -4.98 -15.20 -20.49
C LEU A 50 -4.97 -16.55 -21.26
N PRO A 51 -4.22 -17.55 -20.75
CA PRO A 51 -4.26 -18.91 -21.28
C PRO A 51 -5.65 -19.56 -21.20
N GLN A 52 -5.89 -20.54 -22.07
CA GLN A 52 -7.19 -21.22 -22.19
C GLN A 52 -7.63 -21.91 -20.91
N GLU A 53 -6.67 -22.38 -20.11
CA GLU A 53 -6.89 -23.04 -18.82
C GLU A 53 -7.60 -22.11 -17.82
N ILE A 54 -7.31 -20.80 -17.87
CA ILE A 54 -7.98 -19.80 -17.04
C ILE A 54 -9.29 -19.35 -17.69
N LYS A 55 -9.28 -19.11 -19.02
CA LYS A 55 -10.45 -18.64 -19.78
C LYS A 55 -11.67 -19.57 -19.64
N ARG A 56 -11.44 -20.88 -19.75
CA ARG A 56 -12.52 -21.88 -19.75
C ARG A 56 -13.04 -22.17 -18.34
N ASP A 57 -12.20 -22.07 -17.32
CA ASP A 57 -12.58 -22.35 -15.93
C ASP A 57 -13.27 -21.14 -15.27
N ARG A 58 -14.57 -21.29 -14.99
CA ARG A 58 -15.38 -20.27 -14.31
C ARG A 58 -14.84 -19.90 -12.91
N ASN A 59 -14.31 -20.87 -12.16
CA ASN A 59 -13.79 -20.64 -10.82
C ASN A 59 -12.46 -19.87 -10.85
N LYS A 60 -11.62 -20.14 -11.85
CA LYS A 60 -10.40 -19.36 -12.09
C LYS A 60 -10.72 -17.95 -12.53
N ARG A 61 -11.64 -17.75 -13.49
CA ARG A 61 -12.13 -16.40 -13.87
C ARG A 61 -12.64 -15.60 -12.69
N ARG A 62 -13.42 -16.23 -11.80
CA ARG A 62 -13.88 -15.58 -10.55
C ARG A 62 -12.71 -15.21 -9.64
N SER A 63 -11.69 -16.07 -9.55
CA SER A 63 -10.50 -15.81 -8.74
C SER A 63 -9.63 -14.69 -9.32
N VAL A 64 -9.57 -14.55 -10.65
CA VAL A 64 -8.97 -13.36 -11.30
C VAL A 64 -9.72 -12.11 -10.90
N GLY A 65 -11.06 -12.12 -10.97
CA GLY A 65 -11.87 -11.01 -10.49
C GLY A 65 -11.59 -10.64 -9.02
N ASN A 66 -11.44 -11.63 -8.14
CA ASN A 66 -11.07 -11.41 -6.74
C ASN A 66 -9.65 -10.82 -6.59
N LEU A 67 -8.69 -11.25 -7.42
CA LEU A 67 -7.36 -10.67 -7.44
C LEU A 67 -7.42 -9.18 -7.79
N LEU A 68 -8.21 -8.81 -8.82
CA LEU A 68 -8.40 -7.40 -9.18
C LEU A 68 -9.04 -6.59 -8.05
N GLN A 69 -10.00 -7.16 -7.31
CA GLN A 69 -10.55 -6.49 -6.13
C GLN A 69 -9.49 -6.27 -5.06
N TYR A 70 -8.60 -7.23 -4.85
CA TYR A 70 -7.51 -7.08 -3.89
C TYR A 70 -6.51 -6.02 -4.34
N LEU A 71 -6.11 -6.02 -5.61
CA LEU A 71 -5.25 -5.01 -6.19
C LEU A 71 -5.87 -3.60 -6.13
N ALA A 72 -7.21 -3.50 -6.23
CA ALA A 72 -7.90 -2.25 -6.02
C ALA A 72 -7.87 -1.79 -4.56
N LYS A 73 -8.03 -2.71 -3.60
CA LYS A 73 -7.88 -2.40 -2.17
C LYS A 73 -6.46 -1.95 -1.80
N LEU A 74 -5.46 -2.45 -2.51
CA LEU A 74 -4.08 -1.97 -2.35
C LEU A 74 -3.89 -0.57 -2.95
N GLY A 75 -4.76 -0.09 -3.83
CA GLY A 75 -4.59 1.20 -4.52
C GLY A 75 -3.81 1.11 -5.83
N TYR A 76 -3.36 -0.08 -6.25
CA TYR A 76 -2.80 -0.27 -7.60
C TYR A 76 -3.86 -0.06 -8.69
N LEU A 77 -5.09 -0.52 -8.43
CA LEU A 77 -6.24 -0.32 -9.31
C LEU A 77 -7.29 0.57 -8.65
N SER A 78 -8.11 1.22 -9.47
CA SER A 78 -9.35 1.87 -9.05
C SER A 78 -10.55 1.15 -9.68
N LYS A 79 -11.70 1.16 -9.00
CA LYS A 79 -12.94 0.52 -9.48
C LYS A 79 -14.04 1.57 -9.65
N PRO A 80 -14.10 2.28 -10.79
CA PRO A 80 -15.11 3.32 -11.02
C PRO A 80 -16.54 2.75 -11.19
N SER A 81 -16.67 1.48 -11.57
CA SER A 81 -17.97 0.81 -11.72
C SER A 81 -17.85 -0.69 -11.46
N GLU A 82 -18.96 -1.40 -11.36
CA GLU A 82 -18.94 -2.85 -11.11
C GLU A 82 -18.09 -3.65 -12.12
N ARG A 83 -18.04 -3.20 -13.38
CA ARG A 83 -17.47 -3.93 -14.52
C ARG A 83 -16.18 -3.34 -15.09
N LYS A 84 -15.74 -2.19 -14.58
CA LYS A 84 -14.54 -1.50 -15.07
C LYS A 84 -13.53 -1.31 -13.97
N TRP A 85 -12.27 -1.43 -14.35
CA TRP A 85 -11.10 -1.13 -13.53
C TRP A 85 -10.27 -0.07 -14.24
N ILE A 86 -9.58 0.74 -13.45
CA ILE A 86 -8.60 1.72 -13.92
C ILE A 86 -7.25 1.36 -13.32
N LYS A 87 -6.19 1.34 -14.14
CA LYS A 87 -4.80 1.26 -13.70
C LYS A 87 -4.37 2.63 -13.18
N ASN A 88 -4.10 2.73 -11.88
CA ASN A 88 -3.54 3.97 -11.32
C ASN A 88 -2.04 4.11 -11.65
N TYR A 89 -1.41 3.01 -12.07
CA TYR A 89 0.01 2.91 -12.39
C TYR A 89 0.25 2.02 -13.61
N PRO A 90 1.30 2.29 -14.42
CA PRO A 90 1.59 1.50 -15.61
C PRO A 90 1.83 0.01 -15.31
N THR A 91 2.53 -0.27 -14.20
CA THR A 91 2.88 -1.62 -13.75
C THR A 91 2.80 -1.74 -12.23
N LEU A 92 2.68 -2.97 -11.73
CA LEU A 92 2.71 -3.25 -10.29
C LEU A 92 4.07 -2.89 -9.67
N SER A 93 5.17 -3.06 -10.41
CA SER A 93 6.50 -2.68 -9.91
C SER A 93 6.60 -1.18 -9.67
N HIS A 94 6.08 -0.36 -10.59
CA HIS A 94 6.05 1.10 -10.43
C HIS A 94 5.27 1.51 -9.17
N TYR A 95 4.10 0.89 -8.95
CA TYR A 95 3.31 1.10 -7.74
C TYR A 95 4.09 0.74 -6.46
N LEU A 96 4.69 -0.46 -6.41
CA LEU A 96 5.42 -0.92 -5.23
C LEU A 96 6.66 -0.07 -4.94
N THR A 97 7.36 0.42 -5.97
CA THR A 97 8.51 1.32 -5.78
C THR A 97 8.09 2.61 -5.07
N GLN A 98 6.95 3.21 -5.44
CA GLN A 98 6.46 4.39 -4.73
C GLN A 98 6.18 4.08 -3.25
N GLN A 99 5.49 2.97 -2.96
CA GLN A 99 5.20 2.57 -1.59
C GLN A 99 6.47 2.33 -0.76
N LEU A 100 7.51 1.76 -1.37
CA LEU A 100 8.80 1.56 -0.70
C LEU A 100 9.51 2.88 -0.37
N LEU A 101 9.43 3.87 -1.25
CA LEU A 101 9.99 5.20 -1.00
C LEU A 101 9.24 5.90 0.15
N ASP A 102 7.91 5.81 0.17
CA ASP A 102 7.09 6.37 1.24
C ASP A 102 7.41 5.72 2.60
N LEU A 103 7.49 4.38 2.64
CA LEU A 103 7.89 3.63 3.83
C LEU A 103 9.29 4.02 4.31
N SER A 104 10.26 4.14 3.41
CA SER A 104 11.61 4.54 3.77
C SER A 104 11.68 5.94 4.38
N SER A 105 10.78 6.84 3.96
CA SER A 105 10.68 8.19 4.50
C SER A 105 10.08 8.19 5.91
N LEU A 106 9.07 7.34 6.15
CA LEU A 106 8.48 7.14 7.47
C LEU A 106 9.49 6.55 8.46
N GLU A 107 10.26 5.54 8.05
CA GLU A 107 11.28 4.91 8.90
C GLU A 107 12.43 5.85 9.27
N ARG A 108 12.72 6.85 8.42
CA ARG A 108 13.72 7.89 8.69
C ARG A 108 13.19 9.00 9.60
N THR A 109 11.89 9.06 9.86
CA THR A 109 11.32 10.05 10.77
C THR A 109 11.70 9.62 12.19
N PRO A 110 12.57 10.36 12.90
CA PRO A 110 12.94 9.98 14.25
C PRO A 110 11.67 9.96 15.10
N PRO A 111 11.50 8.97 15.99
CA PRO A 111 10.40 9.00 16.94
C PRO A 111 10.50 10.32 17.70
N HIS A 112 9.48 11.18 17.58
CA HIS A 112 9.49 12.47 18.27
C HIS A 112 9.82 12.24 19.74
N SER A 113 10.93 12.83 20.19
CA SER A 113 11.26 12.86 21.61
C SER A 113 10.13 13.61 22.30
N VAL A 114 9.32 12.90 23.07
CA VAL A 114 8.36 13.48 24.01
C VAL A 114 9.15 14.04 25.19
N HIS A 115 9.97 15.05 24.91
CA HIS A 115 10.58 15.92 25.91
C HIS A 115 10.30 17.34 25.44
N GLU A 116 9.05 17.77 25.63
CA GLU A 116 8.81 19.18 25.90
C GLU A 116 9.66 19.50 27.13
N GLU A 117 10.74 20.24 26.93
CA GLU A 117 11.49 20.83 28.03
C GLU A 117 10.49 21.69 28.82
N GLU A 118 10.09 21.21 29.99
CA GLU A 118 9.45 22.05 31.00
C GLU A 118 10.39 23.24 31.23
N LYS A 119 10.00 24.38 30.67
CA LYS A 119 10.71 25.64 30.81
C LYS A 119 10.57 26.07 32.27
N ILE A 120 11.50 25.65 33.13
CA ILE A 120 11.58 26.09 34.53
C ILE A 120 11.91 27.59 34.51
N VAL A 121 10.89 28.43 34.56
CA VAL A 121 11.03 29.88 34.75
C VAL A 121 11.40 30.10 36.22
N SER A 122 12.69 30.30 36.50
CA SER A 122 13.16 30.77 37.81
C SER A 122 12.63 32.18 38.07
N HIS A 123 11.56 32.29 38.86
CA HIS A 123 11.10 33.57 39.38
C HIS A 123 12.07 34.05 40.47
N ARG A 124 12.92 35.02 40.11
CA ARG A 124 13.77 35.75 41.06
C ARG A 124 12.87 36.69 41.90
N GLU A 125 12.52 36.29 43.11
CA GLU A 125 11.83 37.16 44.06
C GLU A 125 12.69 38.38 44.39
N LYS A 126 12.14 39.59 44.17
CA LYS A 126 12.72 40.84 44.66
C LYS A 126 12.28 41.07 46.12
N PRO A 127 13.18 41.48 47.02
CA PRO A 127 12.81 41.74 48.40
C PRO A 127 11.87 42.96 48.51
N ARG A 128 10.78 42.77 49.24
CA ARG A 128 9.81 43.82 49.58
C ARG A 128 10.50 44.91 50.42
N LYS A 129 10.44 46.16 49.95
CA LYS A 129 10.79 47.35 50.75
C LYS A 129 9.87 47.42 51.97
N SER A 130 10.45 47.26 53.17
CA SER A 130 9.80 47.57 54.44
C SER A 130 9.56 49.08 54.53
N GLY A 131 8.35 49.43 54.96
CA GLY A 131 7.85 50.81 54.99
C GLY A 131 8.29 51.61 56.21
N ARG A 132 8.35 52.94 55.99
CA ARG A 132 7.96 54.04 56.89
C ARG A 132 8.09 53.80 58.40
N THR A 133 9.09 54.44 59.01
CA THR A 133 9.01 54.91 60.40
C THR A 133 8.57 56.37 60.41
N PHE A 134 7.48 56.66 61.12
CA PHE A 134 7.03 58.01 61.45
C PHE A 134 7.75 58.49 62.71
N SER A 135 8.18 59.75 62.69
CA SER A 135 8.80 60.48 63.79
C SER A 135 7.85 60.73 64.97
N ARG A 136 8.44 60.91 66.15
CA ARG A 136 7.94 61.79 67.20
C ARG A 136 9.02 62.79 67.53
#